data_AF-A0A3L6FMK8-F1
#
_entry.id   AF-A0A3L6FMK8-F1
#
_cell.length_a   1.000
_cell.length_b   1.000
_cell.length_c   1.000
_cell.angle_alpha   90.00
_cell.angle_beta   90.00
_cell.angle_gamma   90.00
#
_symmetry.space_group_name_H-M   'P 1'
#
loop_
_entity.id
_entity.type
_entity.pdbx_description
1 polymer ?
#
loop_
_entity_poly.entity_id
_entity_poly.type
_entity_poly.pdbx_seq_one_letter_code
_entity_poly.pdbx_strand_id
1 'polypeptide(L)'
;MMLAPNHSPLNRSFSLTTSLSPQCVELMDSYATLLFAKITEIRPEAFCKRYGLCRDTALLSGVGSDSTCVFCHHLLDEIMSKLKDPDAEFEIIQILVKECNKIEGHVQQCKRLVLQYIPLILVNGEKFLEKNDVCALAQACPASSRKTFSSMLKGALWSDAWLEG
;
A
#
# COMPACT_ATOMS: atom_id res chain seq x y z
N MET A 1 -30.44 33.98 0.41
CA MET A 1 -30.23 32.77 -0.39
C MET A 1 -29.17 31.94 0.31
N MET A 2 -29.56 30.79 0.84
CA MET A 2 -28.68 29.82 1.50
C MET A 2 -27.90 29.09 0.40
N LEU A 3 -26.56 29.11 0.46
CA LEU A 3 -25.74 28.21 -0.33
C LEU A 3 -25.38 27.01 0.55
N ALA A 4 -25.74 25.81 0.08
CA ALA A 4 -25.58 24.54 0.78
C ALA A 4 -24.10 24.21 1.04
N PRO A 5 -23.73 23.56 2.17
CA PRO A 5 -22.37 23.11 2.38
C PRO A 5 -22.13 21.81 1.60
N ASN A 6 -21.12 21.85 0.74
CA ASN A 6 -20.56 20.69 0.05
C ASN A 6 -20.20 19.56 1.03
N HIS A 7 -20.60 18.34 0.70
CA HIS A 7 -20.20 17.11 1.39
C HIS A 7 -18.69 16.89 1.22
N SER A 8 -17.90 17.33 2.20
CA SER A 8 -16.49 16.96 2.38
C SER A 8 -16.30 16.32 3.75
N PRO A 9 -15.40 15.31 3.88
CA PRO A 9 -15.16 14.61 5.14
C PRO A 9 -14.74 15.51 6.32
N LEU A 10 -14.33 16.75 6.03
CA LEU A 10 -13.98 17.80 6.99
C LEU A 10 -15.16 18.30 7.86
N ASN A 11 -16.41 18.14 7.41
CA ASN A 11 -17.58 18.62 8.16
C ASN A 11 -17.90 17.70 9.36
N ARG A 12 -17.52 16.42 9.31
CA ARG A 12 -17.81 15.46 10.39
C ARG A 12 -16.89 15.66 11.60
N SER A 13 -15.65 16.08 11.37
CA SER A 13 -14.70 16.47 12.42
C SER A 13 -15.12 17.77 13.12
N PHE A 14 -15.73 18.72 12.39
CA PHE A 14 -16.26 19.96 12.97
C PHE A 14 -17.46 19.72 13.89
N SER A 15 -18.32 18.73 13.58
CA SER A 15 -19.43 18.35 14.47
C SER A 15 -18.98 17.66 15.76
N LEU A 16 -17.81 17.00 15.79
CA LEU A 16 -17.30 16.36 17.00
C LEU A 16 -16.72 17.37 18.01
N THR A 17 -16.10 18.45 17.53
CA THR A 17 -15.48 19.48 18.39
C THR A 17 -16.53 20.32 19.12
N THR A 18 -17.69 20.54 18.50
CA THR A 18 -18.81 21.30 19.11
C THR A 18 -19.52 20.58 20.27
N SER A 19 -19.32 19.26 20.41
CA SER A 19 -19.89 18.44 21.50
C SER A 19 -18.90 18.18 22.66
N LEU A 20 -17.69 18.73 22.59
CA LEU A 20 -16.62 18.51 23.56
C LEU A 20 -16.55 19.67 24.58
N SER A 21 -16.05 19.42 25.79
CA SER A 21 -15.84 20.48 26.79
C SER A 21 -14.94 21.58 26.20
N PRO A 22 -15.25 22.89 26.40
CA PRO A 22 -14.42 23.99 25.92
C PRO A 22 -12.94 23.86 26.32
N GLN A 23 -12.69 23.33 27.52
CA GLN A 23 -11.34 23.07 28.06
C GLN A 23 -10.57 22.03 27.25
N CYS A 24 -11.26 21.04 26.68
CA CYS A 24 -10.65 20.00 25.86
C CYS A 24 -10.30 20.53 24.46
N VAL A 25 -11.15 21.38 23.89
CA VAL A 25 -10.89 22.04 22.60
C VAL A 25 -9.69 22.97 22.71
N GLU A 26 -9.64 23.81 23.74
CA GLU A 26 -8.52 24.72 24.00
C GLU A 26 -7.19 23.97 24.19
N LEU A 27 -7.23 22.86 24.94
CA LEU A 27 -6.06 22.03 25.15
C LEU A 27 -5.57 21.39 23.84
N MET A 28 -6.48 20.83 23.04
CA MET A 28 -6.15 20.23 21.75
C MET A 28 -5.58 21.25 20.76
N ASP A 29 -6.16 22.45 20.71
CA ASP A 29 -5.66 23.54 19.88
C ASP A 29 -4.26 23.98 20.29
N SER A 30 -3.97 23.99 21.61
CA SER A 30 -2.63 24.29 22.12
C SER A 30 -1.61 23.23 21.69
N TYR A 31 -1.94 21.94 21.79
CA TYR A 31 -1.07 20.84 21.37
C TYR A 31 -0.89 20.80 19.86
N ALA A 32 -1.97 21.00 19.10
CA ALA A 32 -1.92 21.06 17.64
C ALA A 32 -0.99 22.20 17.20
N THR A 33 -1.11 23.38 17.80
CA THR A 33 -0.26 24.54 17.51
C THR A 33 1.22 24.24 17.78
N LEU A 34 1.53 23.65 18.94
CA LEU A 34 2.90 23.25 19.30
C LEU A 34 3.45 22.18 18.36
N LEU A 35 2.62 21.20 18.01
CA LEU A 35 2.97 20.14 17.07
C LEU A 35 3.25 20.70 15.68
N PHE A 36 2.40 21.59 15.17
CA PHE A 36 2.61 22.22 13.86
C PHE A 36 3.86 23.09 13.86
N ALA A 37 4.12 23.86 14.92
CA ALA A 37 5.38 24.60 15.06
C ALA A 37 6.59 23.66 14.95
N LYS A 38 6.55 22.49 15.62
CA LYS A 38 7.62 21.49 15.51
C LYS A 38 7.70 20.80 14.15
N ILE A 39 6.58 20.54 13.50
CA ILE A 39 6.57 19.98 12.14
C ILE A 39 7.22 20.95 11.15
N THR A 40 7.05 22.27 11.31
CA THR A 40 7.70 23.25 10.42
C THR A 40 9.23 23.30 10.56
N GLU A 41 9.81 22.83 11.67
CA GLU A 41 11.25 22.70 11.84
C GLU A 41 11.82 21.51 11.03
N ILE A 42 10.97 20.58 10.59
CA ILE A 42 11.36 19.41 9.81
C ILE A 42 11.53 19.81 8.35
N ARG A 43 12.73 19.59 7.80
CA ARG A 43 12.97 19.66 6.35
C ARG A 43 12.33 18.46 5.67
N PRO A 44 11.22 18.62 4.91
CA PRO A 44 10.43 17.49 4.43
C PRO A 44 11.26 16.52 3.61
N GLU A 45 12.11 17.01 2.70
CA GLU A 45 12.90 16.19 1.79
C GLU A 45 13.98 15.39 2.54
N ALA A 46 14.69 16.02 3.47
CA ALA A 46 15.74 15.35 4.24
C ALA A 46 15.16 14.33 5.21
N PHE A 47 14.05 14.66 5.84
CA PHE A 47 13.31 13.75 6.72
C PHE A 47 12.78 12.55 5.93
N CYS A 48 12.09 12.83 4.84
CA CYS A 48 11.53 11.83 3.95
C CYS A 48 12.61 10.87 3.39
N LYS A 49 13.79 11.40 3.01
CA LYS A 49 14.93 10.59 2.59
C LYS A 49 15.54 9.77 3.73
N ARG A 50 15.74 10.38 4.91
CA ARG A 50 16.32 9.71 6.09
C ARG A 50 15.50 8.51 6.55
N TYR A 51 14.18 8.59 6.43
CA TYR A 51 13.25 7.54 6.85
C TYR A 51 12.77 6.67 5.69
N GLY A 52 13.33 6.81 4.48
CA GLY A 52 12.94 5.99 3.32
C GLY A 52 11.47 6.18 2.88
N LEU A 53 10.86 7.29 3.27
CA LEU A 53 9.50 7.68 2.86
C LEU A 53 9.52 8.32 1.47
N CYS A 54 10.70 8.80 1.05
CA CYS A 54 10.91 9.38 -0.26
C CYS A 54 11.16 8.29 -1.29
N ARG A 55 10.60 8.50 -2.48
CA ARG A 55 10.83 7.65 -3.63
C ARG A 55 12.26 7.86 -4.12
N ASP A 56 13.16 6.95 -3.76
CA ASP A 56 14.48 6.88 -4.39
C ASP A 56 14.33 6.24 -5.77
N THR A 57 14.02 7.06 -6.78
CA THR A 57 14.04 6.63 -8.19
C THR A 57 15.42 6.13 -8.60
N ALA A 58 16.48 6.56 -7.91
CA ALA A 58 17.88 6.19 -8.16
C ALA A 58 18.20 4.70 -7.91
N LEU A 59 17.53 4.03 -6.96
CA LEU A 59 17.76 2.60 -6.71
C LEU A 59 17.14 1.69 -7.79
N LEU A 60 16.19 2.22 -8.57
CA LEU A 60 15.47 1.48 -9.62
C LEU A 60 15.87 1.92 -11.04
N SER A 61 16.74 2.92 -11.19
CA SER A 61 17.17 3.44 -12.50
C SER A 61 18.58 2.99 -12.91
N GLY A 62 19.27 2.23 -12.05
CA GLY A 62 20.62 1.69 -12.34
C GLY A 62 20.66 0.28 -12.93
N VAL A 63 19.57 -0.48 -12.84
CA VAL A 63 19.40 -1.79 -13.49
C VAL A 63 18.29 -1.58 -14.51
N GLY A 64 18.54 -1.86 -15.79
CA GLY A 64 17.56 -1.59 -16.85
C GLY A 64 16.20 -2.14 -16.44
N SER A 65 15.16 -1.29 -16.44
CA SER A 65 13.82 -1.57 -15.93
C SER A 65 13.28 -2.93 -16.39
N ASP A 66 13.68 -3.36 -17.58
CA ASP A 66 13.28 -4.63 -18.17
C ASP A 66 13.88 -5.83 -17.43
N SER A 67 15.14 -5.77 -17.01
CA SER A 67 15.79 -6.86 -16.27
C SER A 67 15.27 -7.00 -14.83
N THR A 68 14.96 -5.90 -14.16
CA THR A 68 14.31 -5.91 -12.83
C THR A 68 12.86 -6.41 -12.92
N CYS A 69 12.14 -6.03 -13.97
CA CYS A 69 10.79 -6.51 -14.23
C CYS A 69 10.76 -8.03 -14.48
N VAL A 70 11.65 -8.54 -15.34
CA VAL A 70 11.78 -9.98 -15.62
C VAL A 70 12.15 -10.75 -14.35
N PHE A 71 13.11 -10.27 -13.58
CA PHE A 71 13.49 -10.91 -12.31
C PHE A 71 12.33 -10.95 -11.32
N CYS A 72 11.58 -9.85 -11.19
CA CYS A 72 10.42 -9.80 -10.31
C CYS A 72 9.37 -10.86 -10.71
N HIS A 73 9.03 -10.96 -12.00
CA HIS A 73 8.06 -11.95 -12.46
C HIS A 73 8.56 -13.37 -12.20
N HIS A 74 9.83 -13.66 -12.47
CA HIS A 74 10.41 -14.97 -12.18
C HIS A 74 10.32 -15.32 -10.68
N LEU A 75 10.63 -14.36 -9.81
CA LEU A 75 10.51 -14.55 -8.36
C LEU A 75 9.05 -14.80 -7.93
N LEU A 76 8.09 -14.04 -8.49
CA LEU A 76 6.69 -14.25 -8.19
C LEU A 76 6.17 -15.59 -8.70
N ASP A 77 6.66 -16.07 -9.85
CA ASP A 77 6.33 -17.39 -10.39
C ASP A 77 6.85 -18.50 -9.46
N GLU A 78 8.08 -18.37 -8.95
CA GLU A 78 8.62 -19.29 -7.94
C GLU A 78 7.79 -19.27 -6.65
N ILE A 79 7.45 -18.08 -6.14
CA ILE A 79 6.59 -17.94 -4.96
C ILE A 79 5.23 -18.57 -5.20
N MET A 80 4.60 -18.33 -6.35
CA MET A 80 3.32 -18.93 -6.72
C MET A 80 3.41 -20.45 -6.77
N SER A 81 4.50 -21.00 -7.31
CA SER A 81 4.72 -22.45 -7.33
C SER A 81 4.79 -23.04 -5.91
N LYS A 82 5.42 -22.32 -4.98
CA LYS A 82 5.53 -22.74 -3.57
C LYS A 82 4.25 -22.53 -2.77
N LEU A 83 3.45 -21.51 -3.07
CA LEU A 83 2.15 -21.33 -2.43
C LEU A 83 1.16 -22.45 -2.81
N LYS A 84 1.31 -23.04 -4.00
CA LYS A 84 0.50 -24.16 -4.49
C LYS A 84 1.01 -25.53 -4.02
N ASP A 85 2.18 -25.56 -3.37
CA ASP A 85 2.82 -26.78 -2.88
C ASP A 85 2.31 -27.11 -1.46
N PRO A 86 1.55 -28.20 -1.25
CA PRO A 86 1.04 -28.57 0.07
C PRO A 86 2.15 -28.91 1.07
N ASP A 87 3.32 -29.34 0.59
CA ASP A 87 4.46 -29.62 1.45
C ASP A 87 5.04 -28.32 2.03
N ALA A 88 5.06 -27.25 1.23
CA ALA A 88 5.49 -25.92 1.71
C ALA A 88 4.54 -25.35 2.77
N GLU A 89 3.21 -25.50 2.62
CA GLU A 89 2.25 -25.13 3.66
C GLU A 89 2.53 -25.88 4.96
N PHE A 90 2.74 -27.19 4.87
CA PHE A 90 3.04 -28.01 6.04
C PHE A 90 4.34 -27.58 6.73
N GLU A 91 5.42 -27.36 5.97
CA GLU A 91 6.71 -26.89 6.51
C GLU A 91 6.56 -25.55 7.25
N ILE A 92 5.85 -24.58 6.67
CA ILE A 92 5.59 -23.28 7.30
C ILE A 92 4.83 -23.46 8.61
N ILE A 93 3.77 -24.27 8.63
CA ILE A 93 3.01 -24.55 9.85
C ILE A 93 3.88 -25.22 10.91
N GLN A 94 4.72 -26.19 10.53
CA GLN A 94 5.62 -26.87 11.48
C GLN A 94 6.62 -25.90 12.12
N ILE A 95 7.23 -25.03 11.31
CA ILE A 95 8.16 -24.00 11.80
C ILE A 95 7.43 -23.09 12.81
N LEU A 96 6.24 -22.60 12.46
CA LEU A 96 5.48 -21.69 13.32
C LEU A 96 4.99 -22.38 14.61
N VAL A 97 4.55 -23.64 14.53
CA VAL A 97 4.17 -24.45 15.71
C VAL A 97 5.38 -24.69 16.62
N LYS A 98 6.57 -24.90 16.06
CA LYS A 98 7.82 -25.02 16.82
C LYS A 98 8.14 -23.72 17.56
N GLU A 99 7.98 -22.57 16.92
CA GLU A 99 8.17 -21.28 17.57
C GLU A 99 7.11 -21.01 18.65
N CYS A 100 5.86 -21.45 18.46
CA CYS A 100 4.84 -21.36 19.50
C CYS A 100 5.22 -22.08 20.81
N ASN A 101 6.04 -23.13 20.77
CA ASN A 101 6.51 -23.82 21.98
C ASN A 101 7.42 -22.96 22.86
N LYS A 102 7.97 -21.87 22.32
CA LYS A 102 8.84 -20.94 23.05
C LYS A 102 8.05 -19.82 23.74
N ILE A 103 6.74 -19.72 23.52
CA ILE A 103 5.89 -18.65 24.07
C ILE A 103 5.27 -19.11 25.39
N GLU A 104 5.95 -18.83 26.49
CA GLU A 104 5.48 -19.13 27.84
C GLU A 104 4.09 -18.54 28.12
N GLY A 105 3.25 -19.29 28.82
CA GLY A 105 1.87 -18.89 29.14
C GLY A 105 0.87 -18.93 27.97
N HIS A 106 1.33 -18.97 26.71
CA HIS A 106 0.45 -18.85 25.54
C HIS A 106 0.65 -19.91 24.45
N VAL A 107 1.45 -20.95 24.68
CA VAL A 107 1.75 -22.02 23.70
C VAL A 107 0.51 -22.52 22.96
N GLN A 108 -0.56 -22.89 23.69
CA GLN A 108 -1.76 -23.45 23.07
C GLN A 108 -2.58 -22.41 22.30
N GLN A 109 -2.60 -21.16 22.75
CA GLN A 109 -3.26 -20.08 22.03
C GLN A 109 -2.51 -19.79 20.72
N CYS A 110 -1.17 -19.71 20.76
CA CYS A 110 -0.35 -19.54 19.58
C CYS A 110 -0.58 -20.66 18.55
N LYS A 111 -0.54 -21.93 18.97
CA LYS A 111 -0.79 -23.07 18.07
C LYS A 111 -2.16 -23.00 17.41
N ARG A 112 -3.21 -22.63 18.16
CA ARG A 112 -4.56 -22.44 17.58
C ARG A 112 -4.55 -21.33 16.52
N LEU A 113 -3.91 -20.20 16.79
CA LEU A 113 -3.82 -19.11 15.81
C LEU A 113 -3.06 -19.53 14.55
N VAL A 114 -1.93 -20.23 14.70
CA VAL A 114 -1.15 -20.73 13.56
C VAL A 114 -1.99 -21.67 12.71
N LEU A 115 -2.61 -22.68 13.31
CA LEU A 115 -3.41 -23.67 12.59
C LEU A 115 -4.67 -23.06 11.95
N GLN A 116 -5.23 -22.00 12.54
CA GLN A 116 -6.42 -21.34 12.01
C GLN A 116 -6.11 -20.34 10.89
N TYR A 117 -5.07 -19.52 11.06
CA TYR A 117 -4.85 -18.35 10.19
C TYR A 117 -3.84 -18.60 9.08
N ILE A 118 -2.83 -19.45 9.28
CA ILE A 118 -1.79 -19.65 8.25
C ILE A 118 -2.38 -20.23 6.96
N PRO A 119 -3.23 -21.27 6.97
CA PRO A 119 -3.86 -21.76 5.74
C PRO A 119 -4.66 -20.68 5.02
N LEU A 120 -5.41 -19.86 5.78
CA LEU A 120 -6.18 -18.75 5.23
C LEU A 120 -5.29 -17.66 4.60
N ILE A 121 -4.16 -17.35 5.24
CA ILE A 121 -3.18 -16.38 4.74
C ILE A 121 -2.56 -16.86 3.43
N LEU A 122 -2.16 -18.14 3.36
CA LEU A 122 -1.56 -18.71 2.15
C LEU A 122 -2.54 -18.70 0.98
N VAL A 123 -3.77 -19.17 1.18
CA VAL A 123 -4.83 -19.16 0.15
C VAL A 123 -5.19 -17.74 -0.30
N ASN A 124 -5.26 -16.79 0.64
CA ASN A 124 -5.54 -15.40 0.29
C ASN A 124 -4.35 -14.74 -0.42
N GLY A 125 -3.11 -15.12 -0.05
CA GLY A 125 -1.88 -14.70 -0.71
C GLY A 125 -1.83 -15.18 -2.15
N GLU A 126 -2.10 -16.46 -2.41
CA GLU A 126 -2.22 -17.03 -3.75
C GLU A 126 -3.23 -16.24 -4.59
N LYS A 127 -4.45 -16.09 -4.10
CA LYS A 127 -5.51 -15.31 -4.79
C LYS A 127 -5.12 -13.86 -5.04
N PHE A 128 -4.36 -13.26 -4.13
CA PHE A 128 -3.86 -11.89 -4.30
C PHE A 128 -2.84 -11.84 -5.44
N LEU A 129 -1.88 -12.76 -5.48
CA LEU A 129 -0.89 -12.84 -6.54
C LEU A 129 -1.51 -13.17 -7.91
N GLU A 130 -2.56 -13.99 -7.95
CA GLU A 130 -3.27 -14.29 -9.22
C GLU A 130 -4.05 -13.08 -9.78
N LYS A 131 -4.55 -12.21 -8.90
CA LYS A 131 -5.40 -11.06 -9.30
C LYS A 131 -4.64 -9.77 -9.52
N ASN A 132 -3.42 -9.67 -9.00
CA ASN A 132 -2.67 -8.43 -8.99
C ASN A 132 -1.30 -8.64 -9.63
N ASP A 133 -0.93 -7.72 -10.51
CA ASP A 133 0.46 -7.60 -10.96
C ASP A 133 1.29 -6.95 -9.85
N VAL A 134 1.81 -7.77 -8.94
CA VAL A 134 2.63 -7.31 -7.82
C VAL A 134 3.92 -6.66 -8.30
N CYS A 135 4.46 -7.04 -9.46
CA CYS A 135 5.64 -6.39 -10.02
C CYS A 135 5.36 -4.96 -10.49
N ALA A 136 4.19 -4.70 -11.07
CA ALA A 136 3.74 -3.34 -11.34
C ALA A 136 3.43 -2.55 -10.06
N LEU A 137 2.78 -3.17 -9.07
CA LEU A 137 2.51 -2.53 -7.77
C LEU A 137 3.80 -2.15 -7.02
N ALA A 138 4.81 -3.02 -7.09
CA ALA A 138 6.14 -2.80 -6.55
C ALA A 138 7.00 -1.87 -7.41
N GLN A 139 6.49 -1.43 -8.57
CA GLN A 139 7.20 -0.59 -9.55
C GLN A 139 8.50 -1.24 -10.10
N ALA A 140 8.63 -2.56 -9.96
CA ALA A 140 9.65 -3.34 -10.64
C ALA A 140 9.36 -3.42 -12.15
N CYS A 141 8.09 -3.33 -12.53
CA CYS A 141 7.62 -3.21 -13.90
C CYS A 141 6.93 -1.86 -14.11
N PRO A 142 6.89 -1.33 -15.35
CA PRO A 142 6.02 -0.22 -15.70
C PRO A 142 4.59 -0.51 -15.26
N ALA A 143 3.90 0.50 -14.73
CA ALA A 143 2.49 0.35 -14.38
C ALA A 143 1.74 -0.25 -15.57
N SER A 144 1.00 -1.34 -15.34
CA SER A 144 0.29 -2.01 -16.42
C SER A 144 -0.61 -0.97 -17.07
N SER A 145 -0.22 -0.53 -18.27
CA SER A 145 -1.08 0.32 -19.06
C SER A 145 -2.28 -0.56 -19.38
N ARG A 146 -3.37 -0.44 -18.63
CA ARG A 146 -4.68 -0.73 -19.19
C ARG A 146 -4.71 0.09 -20.47
N LYS A 147 -4.60 -0.58 -21.63
CA LYS A 147 -4.69 0.04 -22.95
C LYS A 147 -6.10 0.64 -23.11
N THR A 148 -6.40 1.75 -22.44
CA THR A 148 -7.77 2.28 -22.39
C THR A 148 -7.86 3.81 -22.19
N PHE A 149 -6.82 4.58 -22.52
CA PHE A 149 -7.04 6.03 -22.73
C PHE A 149 -6.07 6.67 -23.73
N SER A 150 -4.82 6.18 -23.80
CA SER A 150 -3.82 6.72 -24.74
C SER A 150 -4.10 6.38 -26.22
N SER A 151 -4.68 5.21 -26.53
CA SER A 151 -5.07 4.87 -27.90
C SER A 151 -6.32 5.63 -28.38
N MET A 152 -7.20 6.03 -27.47
CA MET A 152 -8.37 6.88 -27.77
C MET A 152 -7.95 8.31 -28.13
N LEU A 153 -6.99 8.88 -27.40
CA LEU A 153 -6.46 10.21 -27.69
C LEU A 153 -5.72 10.28 -29.04
N LYS A 154 -5.02 9.22 -29.44
CA LYS A 154 -4.36 9.17 -30.76
C LYS A 154 -5.35 9.01 -31.93
N GLY A 155 -6.52 8.41 -31.67
CA GLY A 155 -7.60 8.30 -32.67
C GLY A 155 -8.38 9.61 -32.85
N ALA A 156 -8.56 10.39 -31.78
CA ALA A 156 -9.28 11.66 -31.81
C ALA A 156 -8.48 12.81 -32.44
N LEU A 157 -7.16 12.71 -32.55
CA LEU A 157 -6.30 13.79 -33.08
C LEU A 157 -6.07 13.72 -34.60
N TRP A 158 -6.54 12.67 -35.30
CA TRP A 158 -6.29 12.50 -36.74
C TRP A 158 -7.53 12.79 -37.62
N SER A 159 -8.70 13.03 -37.03
CA SER A 159 -9.93 13.33 -37.77
C SER A 159 -10.08 14.79 -38.22
N ASP A 160 -9.25 15.70 -37.71
CA ASP A 160 -9.53 17.15 -37.81
C ASP A 160 -8.63 17.87 -38.84
N ALA A 161 -7.95 17.14 -39.72
CA ALA A 161 -7.06 17.71 -40.74
C ALA A 161 -7.76 18.03 -42.10
N TRP A 162 -9.08 18.24 -42.10
CA TRP A 162 -9.80 18.77 -43.26
C TRP A 162 -10.71 19.90 -42.79
N LEU A 163 -10.22 21.14 -42.85
CA LEU A 163 -10.98 22.39 -43.11
C LEU A 163 -10.06 23.60 -42.81
N GLU A 164 -9.06 23.82 -43.66
CA GLU A 164 -8.63 25.18 -43.99
C GLU A 164 -8.44 25.23 -45.51
N GLY A 165 -9.42 25.86 -46.15
CA GLY A 165 -9.23 26.60 -47.39
C GLY A 165 -8.96 28.06 -47.04
#